data_AF-A0A068YTD0-F1
#
_entry.id   AF-A0A068YTD0-F1
#
_cell.length_a   1.000
_cell.length_b   1.000
_cell.length_c   1.000
_cell.angle_alpha   90.00
_cell.angle_beta   90.00
_cell.angle_gamma   90.00
#
_symmetry.space_group_name_H-M   'P 1'
#
loop_
_entity.id
_entity.type
_entity.pdbx_description
1 polymer ?
#
loop_
_entity_poly.entity_id
_entity_poly.type
_entity_poly.pdbx_seq_one_letter_code
_entity_poly.pdbx_strand_id
1 'polypeptide(L)'
;MGWLNPAASPKQRVIGRIMSAVERVRVDSETNLCDILDKVNDIHTDHIDDQHFFTLSQVYEDLLLKMGEKNSDGGQFFTPREVVRAMVRIVDPQPCETVYDPCCGTGGFLAQAYEQMAHALGDTVSSTELERLKHDTFFGREKENLVFPIALANLVLHGIDQPNLWHGNTLSGAPTYEALFEQAPATFDVILTNPPFGGKEGSEAQKNYSFETSSTQVLFMQHILDDLKPALDGKPGGRCAVVLDEGLLFRTNESAFVETKRKLLDECDLWCIVSLPGGVFSTAGAGVKTNLLFMTKGKKTERIWYYDLSHVKVGKKTPMTLSQFGWGPQFEVLDDAALPATLVGDWPAQDGHANPPFPTLARLLAQRGTPEADSDFSWTVDFSARRAKAREDMAPHLAEVERLKNQAVALKEEIGALKKGADEARLAACRAVGGHRKGRTRCARQSRCD
;
A
#
# COMPACT_ATOMS: atom_id res chain seq x y z
N MET A 1 5.79 -31.51 -12.46
CA MET A 1 6.82 -30.77 -11.71
C MET A 1 8.13 -30.88 -12.47
N GLY A 2 8.38 -29.94 -13.39
CA GLY A 2 9.63 -29.91 -14.15
C GLY A 2 10.74 -29.38 -13.27
N TRP A 3 11.67 -30.26 -12.88
CA TRP A 3 12.85 -29.85 -12.13
C TRP A 3 13.66 -28.90 -12.99
N LEU A 4 13.95 -27.72 -12.46
CA LEU A 4 14.85 -26.75 -13.09
C LEU A 4 16.19 -27.44 -13.36
N ASN A 5 16.70 -27.32 -14.59
CA ASN A 5 18.08 -27.69 -14.87
C ASN A 5 18.98 -26.84 -13.94
N PRO A 6 19.73 -27.44 -13.00
CA PRO A 6 20.55 -26.68 -12.07
C PRO A 6 21.63 -25.86 -12.78
N ALA A 7 22.01 -26.24 -14.00
CA ALA A 7 22.95 -25.51 -14.86
C ALA A 7 22.29 -24.39 -15.70
N ALA A 8 20.97 -24.19 -15.62
CA ALA A 8 20.30 -23.11 -16.35
C ALA A 8 20.69 -21.75 -15.78
N SER A 9 21.05 -20.82 -16.68
CA SER A 9 21.28 -19.42 -16.32
C SER A 9 20.00 -18.77 -15.76
N PRO A 10 20.11 -17.68 -14.99
CA PRO A 10 18.93 -16.99 -14.45
C PRO A 10 17.89 -16.65 -15.53
N LYS A 11 18.33 -16.10 -16.65
CA LYS A 11 17.49 -15.79 -17.81
C LYS A 11 16.79 -17.04 -18.39
N GLN A 12 17.49 -18.17 -18.47
CA GLN A 12 16.88 -19.44 -18.91
C GLN A 12 15.84 -19.96 -17.92
N ARG A 13 16.03 -19.75 -16.61
CA ARG A 13 15.04 -20.11 -15.58
C ARG A 13 13.78 -19.26 -15.72
N VAL A 14 13.93 -17.97 -15.96
CA VAL A 14 12.80 -17.04 -16.19
C VAL A 14 12.04 -17.42 -17.45
N ILE A 15 12.72 -17.59 -18.60
CA ILE A 15 12.09 -18.00 -19.86
C ILE A 15 11.41 -19.36 -19.73
N GLY A 16 12.10 -20.33 -19.13
CA GLY A 16 11.54 -21.66 -18.86
C GLY A 16 10.28 -21.58 -17.99
N ARG A 17 10.28 -20.67 -17.00
CA ARG A 17 9.10 -20.47 -16.16
C ARG A 17 7.94 -19.83 -16.92
N ILE A 18 8.18 -18.81 -17.74
CA ILE A 18 7.16 -18.18 -18.60
C ILE A 18 6.48 -19.24 -19.46
N MET A 19 7.26 -20.10 -20.12
CA MET A 19 6.72 -21.15 -20.99
C MET A 19 5.99 -22.25 -20.20
N SER A 20 6.54 -22.69 -19.07
CA SER A 20 5.96 -23.77 -18.26
C SER A 20 4.71 -23.38 -17.48
N ALA A 21 4.51 -22.07 -17.23
CA ALA A 21 3.32 -21.56 -16.55
C ALA A 21 2.07 -21.59 -17.45
N VAL A 22 2.24 -21.64 -18.78
CA VAL A 22 1.15 -21.72 -19.75
C VAL A 22 0.82 -23.18 -20.04
N GLU A 23 -0.15 -23.73 -19.32
CA GLU A 23 -0.54 -25.15 -19.46
C GLU A 23 -1.27 -25.47 -20.78
N ARG A 24 -1.97 -24.49 -21.35
CA ARG A 24 -2.72 -24.65 -22.60
C ARG A 24 -2.80 -23.34 -23.38
N VAL A 25 -2.49 -23.40 -24.67
CA VAL A 25 -2.74 -22.32 -25.62
C VAL A 25 -4.26 -22.16 -25.78
N ARG A 26 -4.78 -20.95 -25.51
CA ARG A 26 -6.22 -20.62 -25.58
C ARG A 26 -6.70 -20.21 -26.98
N VAL A 27 -5.97 -20.61 -28.01
CA VAL A 27 -6.32 -20.36 -29.41
C VAL A 27 -6.83 -21.67 -29.99
N ASP A 28 -8.15 -21.78 -30.17
CA ASP A 28 -8.79 -23.03 -30.57
C ASP A 28 -8.79 -23.27 -32.09
N SER A 29 -8.43 -22.26 -32.90
CA SER A 29 -8.41 -22.33 -34.37
C SER A 29 -6.98 -22.28 -34.90
N GLU A 30 -6.62 -23.26 -35.75
CA GLU A 30 -5.33 -23.30 -36.43
C GLU A 30 -5.10 -22.05 -37.29
N THR A 31 -6.13 -21.60 -38.02
CA THR A 31 -6.04 -20.37 -38.83
C THR A 31 -5.74 -19.16 -37.97
N ASN A 32 -6.42 -19.02 -36.82
CA ASN A 32 -6.16 -17.90 -35.91
C ASN A 32 -4.75 -17.99 -35.31
N LEU A 33 -4.24 -19.18 -35.04
CA LEU A 33 -2.88 -19.35 -34.55
C LEU A 33 -1.85 -18.96 -35.62
N CYS A 34 -2.03 -19.41 -36.86
CA CYS A 34 -1.19 -18.99 -37.98
C CYS A 34 -1.23 -17.47 -38.17
N ASP A 35 -2.42 -16.85 -38.18
CA ASP A 35 -2.56 -15.40 -38.30
C ASP A 35 -1.84 -14.64 -37.15
N ILE A 36 -1.86 -15.19 -35.92
CA ILE A 36 -1.12 -14.61 -34.79
C ILE A 36 0.39 -14.75 -35.02
N LEU A 37 0.86 -15.92 -35.45
CA LEU A 37 2.28 -16.17 -35.70
C LEU A 37 2.81 -15.31 -36.85
N ASP A 38 2.05 -15.17 -37.93
CA ASP A 38 2.41 -14.31 -39.06
C ASP A 38 2.52 -12.84 -38.61
N LYS A 39 1.55 -12.35 -37.83
CA LYS A 39 1.61 -11.00 -37.24
C LYS A 39 2.80 -10.79 -36.30
N VAL A 40 3.16 -11.81 -35.52
CA VAL A 40 4.35 -11.74 -34.65
C VAL A 40 5.63 -11.79 -35.48
N ASN A 41 5.66 -12.57 -36.56
CA ASN A 41 6.78 -12.64 -37.49
C ASN A 41 6.98 -11.33 -38.28
N ASP A 42 5.90 -10.62 -38.58
CA ASP A 42 5.92 -9.29 -39.22
C ASP A 42 6.51 -8.20 -38.31
N ILE A 43 6.65 -8.44 -37.00
CA ILE A 43 7.38 -7.54 -36.10
C ILE A 43 8.87 -7.70 -36.41
N HIS A 44 9.35 -6.92 -37.39
CA HIS A 44 10.75 -6.94 -37.82
C HIS A 44 11.71 -6.63 -36.66
N THR A 45 12.54 -7.62 -36.33
CA THR A 45 13.52 -7.60 -35.23
C THR A 45 14.89 -7.04 -35.65
N ASP A 46 15.04 -6.66 -36.93
CA ASP A 46 16.34 -6.35 -37.54
C ASP A 46 17.00 -5.05 -37.01
N HIS A 47 16.28 -4.27 -36.19
CA HIS A 47 16.78 -3.04 -35.56
C HIS A 47 16.59 -3.01 -34.04
N ILE A 48 16.50 -4.14 -33.33
CA ILE A 48 16.34 -4.10 -31.86
C ILE A 48 17.66 -3.65 -31.19
N ASP A 49 17.82 -2.33 -31.04
CA ASP A 49 18.72 -1.72 -30.05
C ASP A 49 17.99 -1.51 -28.71
N ASP A 50 18.68 -0.96 -27.71
CA ASP A 50 18.10 -0.69 -26.39
C ASP A 50 16.86 0.25 -26.46
N GLN A 51 16.78 1.14 -27.46
CA GLN A 51 15.62 2.02 -27.67
C GLN A 51 14.41 1.28 -28.23
N HIS A 52 14.63 0.26 -29.05
CA HIS A 52 13.56 -0.59 -29.58
C HIS A 52 13.02 -1.54 -28.50
N PHE A 53 13.86 -1.97 -27.56
CA PHE A 53 13.42 -2.78 -26.42
C PHE A 53 12.47 -2.00 -25.49
N PHE A 54 12.79 -0.73 -25.22
CA PHE A 54 11.89 0.20 -24.52
C PHE A 54 10.58 0.41 -25.30
N THR A 55 10.65 0.58 -26.63
CA THR A 55 9.44 0.75 -27.45
C THR A 55 8.53 -0.49 -27.38
N LEU A 56 9.11 -1.69 -27.39
CA LEU A 56 8.36 -2.94 -27.25
C LEU A 56 7.72 -3.09 -25.86
N SER A 57 8.41 -2.67 -24.80
CA SER A 57 7.87 -2.70 -23.43
C SER A 57 6.67 -1.76 -23.29
N GLN A 58 6.73 -0.57 -23.88
CA GLN A 58 5.60 0.38 -23.91
C GLN A 58 4.40 -0.20 -24.67
N VAL A 59 4.63 -0.82 -25.84
CA VAL A 59 3.55 -1.49 -26.60
C VAL A 59 2.95 -2.66 -25.81
N TYR A 60 3.78 -3.43 -25.10
CA TYR A 60 3.31 -4.53 -24.26
C TYR A 60 2.43 -4.00 -23.12
N GLU A 61 2.85 -2.94 -22.44
CA GLU A 61 2.06 -2.29 -21.38
C GLU A 61 0.73 -1.72 -21.90
N ASP A 62 0.72 -1.09 -23.08
CA ASP A 62 -0.50 -0.61 -23.74
C ASP A 62 -1.48 -1.76 -24.05
N LEU A 63 -0.97 -2.92 -24.45
CA LEU A 63 -1.77 -4.12 -24.67
C LEU A 63 -2.34 -4.65 -23.36
N LEU A 64 -1.54 -4.69 -22.29
CA LEU A 64 -1.99 -5.10 -20.95
C LEU A 64 -3.10 -4.19 -20.43
N LEU A 65 -2.96 -2.88 -20.62
CA LEU A 65 -3.98 -1.91 -20.25
C LEU A 65 -5.30 -2.19 -20.99
N LYS A 66 -5.25 -2.39 -22.32
CA LYS A 66 -6.43 -2.73 -23.13
C LYS A 66 -7.06 -4.08 -22.76
N MET A 67 -6.26 -5.04 -22.29
CA MET A 67 -6.76 -6.32 -21.79
C MET A 67 -7.46 -6.18 -20.44
N GLY A 68 -6.92 -5.35 -19.53
CA GLY A 68 -7.52 -5.04 -18.23
C GLY A 68 -8.84 -4.25 -18.33
N GLU A 69 -9.01 -3.41 -19.34
CA GLU A 69 -10.22 -2.59 -19.52
C GLU A 69 -11.43 -3.34 -20.10
N LYS A 70 -11.20 -4.45 -20.83
CA LYS A 70 -12.26 -5.28 -21.39
C LYS A 70 -12.77 -6.21 -20.29
N ASN A 71 -14.08 -6.18 -20.02
CA ASN A 71 -14.90 -6.92 -19.02
C ASN A 71 -14.71 -8.47 -18.94
N SER A 72 -13.50 -8.97 -19.10
CA SER A 72 -13.08 -10.33 -18.79
C SER A 72 -12.54 -10.35 -17.36
N ASP A 73 -12.46 -11.53 -16.76
CA ASP A 73 -11.96 -11.74 -15.38
C ASP A 73 -10.55 -11.14 -15.13
N GLY A 74 -9.82 -10.71 -16.17
CA GLY A 74 -8.56 -9.96 -16.07
C GLY A 74 -8.68 -8.48 -15.69
N GLY A 75 -9.89 -7.94 -15.57
CA GLY A 75 -10.14 -6.57 -15.11
C GLY A 75 -10.03 -6.40 -13.59
N GLN A 76 -9.83 -7.49 -12.84
CA GLN A 76 -9.52 -7.40 -11.43
C GLN A 76 -8.05 -6.93 -11.26
N PHE A 77 -7.86 -5.74 -10.71
CA PHE A 77 -6.59 -5.25 -10.12
C PHE A 77 -5.53 -4.64 -11.05
N PHE A 78 -5.91 -3.93 -12.12
CA PHE A 78 -4.94 -3.05 -12.80
C PHE A 78 -4.85 -1.67 -12.12
N THR A 79 -3.65 -1.22 -11.77
CA THR A 79 -3.44 0.13 -11.24
C THR A 79 -3.23 1.11 -12.40
N PRO A 80 -3.97 2.24 -12.46
CA PRO A 80 -3.73 3.25 -13.51
C PRO A 80 -2.28 3.72 -13.51
N ARG A 81 -1.67 3.77 -14.71
CA ARG A 81 -0.23 4.02 -14.87
C ARG A 81 0.21 5.35 -14.27
N GLU A 82 -0.60 6.38 -14.42
CA GLU A 82 -0.33 7.70 -13.89
C GLU A 82 -0.35 7.74 -12.35
N VAL A 83 -1.13 6.86 -11.71
CA VAL A 83 -1.10 6.65 -10.25
C VAL A 83 0.17 5.92 -9.84
N VAL A 84 0.57 4.86 -10.57
CA VAL A 84 1.83 4.14 -10.36
C VAL A 84 3.01 5.13 -10.43
N ARG A 85 3.09 5.92 -11.51
CA ARG A 85 4.11 6.95 -11.73
C ARG A 85 4.18 7.96 -10.59
N ALA A 86 3.03 8.49 -10.15
CA ALA A 86 2.98 9.41 -9.01
C ALA A 86 3.48 8.76 -7.71
N MET A 87 3.05 7.53 -7.41
CA MET A 87 3.47 6.81 -6.20
C MET A 87 4.98 6.54 -6.18
N VAL A 88 5.54 6.02 -7.28
CA VAL A 88 6.98 5.75 -7.39
C VAL A 88 7.77 7.06 -7.26
N ARG A 89 7.31 8.15 -7.91
CA ARG A 89 7.95 9.46 -7.80
C ARG A 89 7.99 10.00 -6.37
N ILE A 90 6.90 9.83 -5.62
CA ILE A 90 6.78 10.34 -4.24
C ILE A 90 7.63 9.51 -3.26
N VAL A 91 7.67 8.19 -3.43
CA VAL A 91 8.50 7.30 -2.58
C VAL A 91 9.99 7.44 -2.87
N ASP A 92 10.30 7.79 -4.11
CA ASP A 92 11.64 8.06 -4.63
C ASP A 92 12.63 6.91 -4.34
N PRO A 93 12.39 5.71 -4.93
CA PRO A 93 13.28 4.58 -4.71
C PRO A 93 14.66 4.85 -5.33
N GLN A 94 15.71 4.60 -4.56
CA GLN A 94 17.09 4.91 -4.92
C GLN A 94 17.82 3.65 -5.42
N PRO A 95 18.83 3.81 -6.28
CA PRO A 95 19.73 2.70 -6.63
C PRO A 95 20.30 2.03 -5.38
N CYS A 96 20.52 0.72 -5.45
CA CYS A 96 20.98 -0.12 -4.33
C CYS A 96 19.97 -0.38 -3.19
N GLU A 97 18.76 0.17 -3.23
CA GLU A 97 17.64 -0.24 -2.38
C GLU A 97 16.93 -1.46 -2.96
N THR A 98 16.22 -2.23 -2.13
CA THR A 98 15.34 -3.32 -2.58
C THR A 98 13.89 -2.85 -2.67
N VAL A 99 13.21 -3.20 -3.76
CA VAL A 99 11.81 -2.85 -4.04
C VAL A 99 10.95 -4.11 -4.04
N TYR A 100 9.84 -4.07 -3.32
CA TYR A 100 8.93 -5.18 -3.17
C TYR A 100 7.48 -4.83 -3.44
N ASP A 101 6.77 -5.73 -4.13
CA ASP A 101 5.32 -5.69 -4.30
C ASP A 101 4.68 -7.04 -3.90
N PRO A 102 3.98 -7.13 -2.77
CA PRO A 102 3.36 -8.37 -2.27
C PRO A 102 2.16 -8.88 -3.10
N CYS A 103 1.69 -8.10 -4.08
CA CYS A 103 0.61 -8.46 -5.01
C CYS A 103 0.85 -7.73 -6.34
N CYS A 104 1.91 -8.14 -7.04
CA CYS A 104 2.48 -7.35 -8.12
C CYS A 104 1.64 -7.27 -9.39
N GLY A 105 0.64 -8.14 -9.57
CA GLY A 105 -0.14 -8.20 -10.79
C GLY A 105 0.80 -8.38 -11.98
N THR A 106 0.67 -7.50 -12.98
CA THR A 106 1.55 -7.47 -14.16
C THR A 106 2.94 -6.89 -13.92
N GLY A 107 3.30 -6.52 -12.69
CA GLY A 107 4.62 -5.98 -12.34
C GLY A 107 4.77 -4.47 -12.57
N GLY A 108 3.66 -3.73 -12.69
CA GLY A 108 3.70 -2.31 -13.07
C GLY A 108 4.48 -1.39 -12.12
N PHE A 109 4.38 -1.61 -10.81
CA PHE A 109 5.17 -0.86 -9.82
C PHE A 109 6.66 -1.15 -9.92
N LEU A 110 7.03 -2.42 -10.12
CA LEU A 110 8.43 -2.85 -10.22
C LEU A 110 9.08 -2.33 -11.51
N ALA A 111 8.38 -2.40 -12.64
CA ALA A 111 8.82 -1.83 -13.91
C ALA A 111 9.03 -0.31 -13.82
N GLN A 112 8.08 0.42 -13.21
CA GLN A 112 8.20 1.86 -13.05
C GLN A 112 9.34 2.27 -12.11
N ALA A 113 9.56 1.50 -11.03
CA ALA A 113 10.67 1.72 -10.12
C ALA A 113 12.02 1.47 -10.80
N TYR A 114 12.12 0.45 -11.66
CA TYR A 114 13.30 0.22 -12.50
C TYR A 114 13.60 1.42 -13.41
N GLU A 115 12.60 1.91 -14.14
CA GLU A 115 12.77 3.06 -15.04
C GLU A 115 13.29 4.30 -14.29
N GLN A 116 12.70 4.61 -13.13
CA GLN A 116 13.14 5.75 -12.32
C GLN A 116 14.57 5.58 -11.80
N MET A 117 14.92 4.39 -11.27
CA MET A 117 16.29 4.13 -10.80
C MET A 117 17.32 4.14 -11.94
N ALA A 118 16.98 3.55 -13.08
CA ALA A 118 17.84 3.52 -14.27
C ALA A 118 18.10 4.94 -14.79
N HIS A 119 17.07 5.78 -14.85
CA HIS A 119 17.21 7.19 -15.24
C HIS A 119 18.05 8.00 -14.23
N ALA A 120 17.91 7.72 -12.92
CA ALA A 120 18.70 8.38 -11.88
C ALA A 120 20.19 8.02 -11.92
N LEU A 121 20.51 6.80 -12.38
CA LEU A 121 21.87 6.29 -12.51
C LEU A 121 22.63 6.92 -13.70
N GLY A 122 21.94 7.31 -14.77
CA GLY A 122 22.52 7.98 -15.94
C GLY A 122 23.52 7.12 -16.73
N ASP A 123 24.38 7.76 -17.54
CA ASP A 123 25.30 7.06 -18.47
C ASP A 123 26.66 6.64 -17.84
N THR A 124 26.91 7.00 -16.57
CA THR A 124 28.24 6.85 -15.94
C THR A 124 28.33 5.74 -14.89
N VAL A 125 27.47 4.73 -15.02
CA VAL A 125 27.23 3.68 -14.01
C VAL A 125 28.32 2.63 -14.05
N SER A 126 28.75 2.15 -12.88
CA SER A 126 29.62 0.98 -12.83
C SER A 126 28.88 -0.27 -13.30
N SER A 127 29.55 -1.17 -14.01
CA SER A 127 28.94 -2.44 -14.44
C SER A 127 28.32 -3.21 -13.26
N THR A 128 28.92 -3.12 -12.07
CA THR A 128 28.42 -3.74 -10.83
C THR A 128 27.09 -3.18 -10.32
N GLU A 129 26.88 -1.86 -10.43
CA GLU A 129 25.62 -1.23 -9.98
C GLU A 129 24.48 -1.55 -10.94
N LEU A 130 24.77 -1.60 -12.24
CA LEU A 130 23.79 -1.97 -13.25
C LEU A 130 23.37 -3.44 -13.11
N GLU A 131 24.32 -4.34 -12.88
CA GLU A 131 24.03 -5.76 -12.62
C GLU A 131 23.17 -5.93 -11.36
N ARG A 132 23.50 -5.22 -10.28
CA ARG A 132 22.72 -5.25 -9.04
C ARG A 132 21.28 -4.77 -9.26
N LEU A 133 21.11 -3.67 -10.00
CA LEU A 133 19.78 -3.15 -10.35
C LEU A 133 18.96 -4.21 -11.10
N LYS A 134 19.57 -4.88 -12.07
CA LYS A 134 18.89 -5.85 -12.94
C LYS A 134 18.58 -7.17 -12.25
N HIS A 135 19.34 -7.55 -11.21
CA HIS A 135 19.28 -8.89 -10.62
C HIS A 135 18.82 -8.94 -9.16
N ASP A 136 19.21 -7.99 -8.32
CA ASP A 136 19.09 -8.09 -6.86
C ASP A 136 18.18 -7.02 -6.24
N THR A 137 17.46 -6.24 -7.06
CA THR A 137 16.68 -5.09 -6.60
C THR A 137 15.17 -5.36 -6.54
N PHE A 138 14.58 -6.05 -7.52
CA PHE A 138 13.13 -6.13 -7.69
C PHE A 138 12.56 -7.47 -7.26
N PHE A 139 11.61 -7.42 -6.33
CA PHE A 139 10.95 -8.57 -5.74
C PHE A 139 9.43 -8.44 -5.83
N GLY A 140 8.72 -9.52 -6.09
CA GLY A 140 7.26 -9.48 -6.10
C GLY A 140 6.60 -10.81 -5.82
N ARG A 141 5.33 -10.77 -5.47
CA ARG A 141 4.48 -11.96 -5.33
C ARG A 141 3.22 -11.82 -6.16
N GLU A 142 2.84 -12.89 -6.85
CA GLU A 142 1.60 -12.95 -7.62
C GLU A 142 0.96 -14.34 -7.44
N LYS A 143 -0.36 -14.37 -7.29
CA LYS A 143 -1.14 -15.58 -6.99
C LYS A 143 -1.73 -16.22 -8.24
N GLU A 144 -2.12 -15.42 -9.22
CA GLU A 144 -2.86 -15.87 -10.39
C GLU A 144 -1.94 -16.48 -11.45
N ASN A 145 -2.23 -17.74 -11.80
CA ASN A 145 -1.42 -18.55 -12.74
C ASN A 145 -1.22 -17.88 -14.11
N LEU A 146 -2.22 -17.12 -14.57
CA LEU A 146 -2.18 -16.44 -15.87
C LEU A 146 -1.43 -15.11 -15.81
N VAL A 147 -1.46 -14.42 -14.66
CA VAL A 147 -0.85 -13.11 -14.48
C VAL A 147 0.63 -13.24 -14.19
N PHE A 148 1.04 -14.27 -13.45
CA PHE A 148 2.44 -14.53 -13.13
C PHE A 148 3.40 -14.56 -14.35
N PRO A 149 3.15 -15.32 -15.44
CA PRO A 149 4.03 -15.30 -16.61
C PRO A 149 3.99 -13.96 -17.36
N ILE A 150 2.86 -13.25 -17.32
CA ILE A 150 2.74 -11.89 -17.90
C ILE A 150 3.65 -10.93 -17.12
N ALA A 151 3.65 -11.00 -15.79
CA ALA A 151 4.53 -10.20 -14.94
C ALA A 151 6.01 -10.46 -15.24
N LEU A 152 6.41 -11.74 -15.32
CA LEU A 152 7.79 -12.10 -15.69
C LEU A 152 8.19 -11.54 -17.06
N ALA A 153 7.34 -11.72 -18.08
CA ALA A 153 7.60 -11.20 -19.41
C ALA A 153 7.70 -9.67 -19.41
N ASN A 154 6.79 -8.99 -18.71
CA ASN A 154 6.77 -7.54 -18.61
C ASN A 154 8.06 -6.99 -17.99
N LEU A 155 8.51 -7.56 -16.86
CA LEU A 155 9.73 -7.12 -16.18
C LEU A 155 10.98 -7.37 -17.03
N VAL A 156 11.05 -8.51 -17.71
CA VAL A 156 12.15 -8.81 -18.64
C VAL A 156 12.17 -7.81 -19.79
N LEU A 157 11.01 -7.46 -20.37
CA LEU A 157 10.89 -6.45 -21.43
C LEU A 157 11.28 -5.04 -20.97
N HIS A 158 11.17 -4.74 -19.68
CA HIS A 158 11.65 -3.47 -19.11
C HIS A 158 13.16 -3.48 -18.81
N GLY A 159 13.87 -4.59 -19.04
CA GLY A 159 15.32 -4.70 -18.82
C GLY A 159 15.73 -5.26 -17.47
N ILE A 160 14.78 -5.78 -16.67
CA ILE A 160 15.06 -6.53 -15.45
C ILE A 160 15.39 -7.98 -15.87
N ASP A 161 16.68 -8.29 -16.00
CA ASP A 161 17.14 -9.58 -16.52
C ASP A 161 16.81 -10.76 -15.59
N GLN A 162 16.74 -10.53 -14.27
CA GLN A 162 16.36 -11.53 -13.27
C GLN A 162 15.29 -10.99 -12.32
N PRO A 163 14.00 -10.99 -12.72
CA PRO A 163 12.91 -10.59 -11.85
C PRO A 163 12.68 -11.65 -10.76
N ASN A 164 12.82 -11.25 -9.49
CA ASN A 164 12.63 -12.16 -8.36
C ASN A 164 11.15 -12.26 -7.98
N LEU A 165 10.39 -13.08 -8.71
CA LEU A 165 8.96 -13.28 -8.45
C LEU A 165 8.65 -14.61 -7.77
N TRP A 166 7.80 -14.54 -6.75
CA TRP A 166 7.21 -15.69 -6.08
C TRP A 166 5.78 -15.90 -6.55
N HIS A 167 5.46 -17.12 -6.94
CA HIS A 167 4.14 -17.51 -7.40
C HIS A 167 3.40 -18.23 -6.28
N GLY A 168 2.28 -17.67 -5.81
CA GLY A 168 1.48 -18.26 -4.75
C GLY A 168 0.62 -17.24 -4.01
N ASN A 169 -0.09 -17.68 -2.99
CA ASN A 169 -0.87 -16.76 -2.16
C ASN A 169 0.01 -16.15 -1.06
N THR A 170 0.29 -14.85 -1.18
CA THR A 170 1.10 -14.08 -0.22
C THR A 170 0.61 -14.24 1.22
N LEU A 171 -0.71 -14.21 1.43
CA LEU A 171 -1.30 -14.19 2.77
C LEU A 171 -1.31 -15.56 3.44
N SER A 172 -1.46 -16.65 2.68
CA SER A 172 -1.33 -18.01 3.22
C SER A 172 0.12 -18.48 3.30
N GLY A 173 1.04 -17.84 2.58
CA GLY A 173 2.44 -18.27 2.48
C GLY A 173 2.62 -19.58 1.70
N ALA A 174 1.61 -20.01 0.94
CA ALA A 174 1.65 -21.26 0.19
C ALA A 174 2.18 -21.03 -1.24
N PRO A 175 3.38 -21.53 -1.59
CA PRO A 175 3.95 -21.34 -2.91
C PRO A 175 3.34 -22.33 -3.92
N THR A 176 3.04 -21.81 -5.10
CA THR A 176 2.91 -22.61 -6.34
C THR A 176 4.28 -22.77 -7.01
N TYR A 177 5.13 -21.73 -6.94
CA TYR A 177 6.51 -21.75 -7.44
C TYR A 177 7.34 -20.62 -6.79
N GLU A 178 8.49 -20.96 -6.19
CA GLU A 178 9.28 -20.00 -5.41
C GLU A 178 10.77 -19.91 -5.79
N ALA A 179 11.23 -20.69 -6.77
CA ALA A 179 12.66 -20.81 -7.08
C ALA A 179 13.29 -19.52 -7.64
N LEU A 180 12.49 -18.56 -8.11
CA LEU A 180 12.97 -17.22 -8.49
C LEU A 180 13.01 -16.24 -7.30
N PHE A 181 12.59 -16.66 -6.11
CA PHE A 181 12.48 -15.81 -4.92
C PHE A 181 13.42 -16.25 -3.78
N GLU A 182 14.28 -17.24 -4.00
CA GLU A 182 15.15 -17.83 -2.97
C GLU A 182 16.12 -16.82 -2.33
N GLN A 183 16.52 -15.79 -3.08
CA GLN A 183 17.45 -14.75 -2.62
C GLN A 183 16.73 -13.52 -2.04
N ALA A 184 15.41 -13.59 -1.85
CA ALA A 184 14.67 -12.47 -1.30
C ALA A 184 15.13 -12.14 0.13
N PRO A 185 15.39 -10.85 0.43
CA PRO A 185 15.65 -10.45 1.80
C PRO A 185 14.40 -10.65 2.66
N ALA A 186 14.59 -10.78 3.97
CA ALA A 186 13.48 -10.89 4.91
C ALA A 186 12.64 -9.60 5.01
N THR A 187 13.25 -8.45 4.70
CA THR A 187 12.60 -7.14 4.73
C THR A 187 13.13 -6.23 3.63
N PHE A 188 12.32 -5.27 3.18
CA PHE A 188 12.59 -4.45 2.00
C PHE A 188 12.72 -2.96 2.33
N ASP A 189 13.59 -2.27 1.57
CA ASP A 189 13.79 -0.83 1.71
C ASP A 189 12.58 -0.04 1.18
N VAL A 190 11.94 -0.53 0.11
CA VAL A 190 10.79 0.11 -0.52
C VAL A 190 9.68 -0.92 -0.79
N ILE A 191 8.45 -0.60 -0.41
CA ILE A 191 7.24 -1.36 -0.79
C ILE A 191 6.31 -0.45 -1.61
N LEU A 192 5.92 -0.90 -2.81
CA LEU A 192 5.02 -0.20 -3.71
C LEU A 192 3.94 -1.18 -4.14
N THR A 193 2.68 -0.93 -3.78
CA THR A 193 1.66 -1.97 -4.00
C THR A 193 0.22 -1.47 -4.04
N ASN A 194 -0.64 -2.24 -4.70
CA ASN A 194 -2.09 -2.07 -4.74
C ASN A 194 -2.78 -3.40 -4.38
N PRO A 195 -3.03 -3.66 -3.09
CA PRO A 195 -3.73 -4.85 -2.64
C PRO A 195 -5.14 -4.98 -3.22
N PRO A 196 -5.63 -6.20 -3.45
CA PRO A 196 -6.98 -6.45 -3.92
C PRO A 196 -8.04 -5.69 -3.11
N PHE A 197 -8.99 -5.05 -3.79
CA PHE A 197 -10.12 -4.36 -3.15
C PHE A 197 -11.15 -5.37 -2.64
N GLY A 198 -11.45 -5.35 -1.35
CA GLY A 198 -12.34 -6.32 -0.73
C GLY A 198 -11.76 -7.74 -0.68
N GLY A 199 -12.61 -8.76 -0.79
CA GLY A 199 -12.20 -10.16 -0.67
C GLY A 199 -12.22 -10.70 0.75
N LYS A 200 -12.23 -12.03 0.86
CA LYS A 200 -12.12 -12.75 2.13
C LYS A 200 -11.11 -13.88 2.02
N GLU A 201 -10.17 -13.93 2.96
CA GLU A 201 -9.22 -15.03 3.07
C GLU A 201 -9.72 -16.14 4.00
N GLY A 202 -9.31 -17.37 3.70
CA GLY A 202 -9.58 -18.54 4.53
C GLY A 202 -8.76 -18.54 5.82
N SER A 203 -9.17 -19.37 6.80
CA SER A 203 -8.59 -19.40 8.16
C SER A 203 -7.09 -19.71 8.21
N GLU A 204 -6.56 -20.41 7.22
CA GLU A 204 -5.12 -20.69 7.11
C GLU A 204 -4.31 -19.40 6.96
N ALA A 205 -4.72 -18.49 6.07
CA ALA A 205 -4.06 -17.20 5.90
C ALA A 205 -4.22 -16.29 7.11
N GLN A 206 -5.38 -16.33 7.78
CA GLN A 206 -5.65 -15.43 8.92
C GLN A 206 -4.68 -15.68 10.09
N LYS A 207 -4.34 -16.95 10.35
CA LYS A 207 -3.47 -17.38 11.45
C LYS A 207 -2.00 -16.97 11.29
N ASN A 208 -1.60 -16.55 10.09
CA ASN A 208 -0.24 -16.05 9.84
C ASN A 208 -0.02 -14.65 10.41
N TYR A 209 -1.08 -13.95 10.83
CA TYR A 209 -1.02 -12.55 11.24
C TYR A 209 -1.46 -12.36 12.69
N SER A 210 -0.92 -11.32 13.33
CA SER A 210 -1.19 -11.01 14.74
C SER A 210 -2.66 -10.66 15.01
N PHE A 211 -3.33 -10.07 14.03
CA PHE A 211 -4.73 -9.70 14.09
C PHE A 211 -5.51 -10.50 13.05
N GLU A 212 -5.99 -11.67 13.44
CA GLU A 212 -6.78 -12.56 12.58
C GLU A 212 -8.03 -11.84 12.06
N THR A 213 -8.22 -11.82 10.74
CA THR A 213 -9.44 -11.34 10.09
C THR A 213 -9.56 -11.94 8.71
N SER A 214 -10.79 -12.15 8.25
CA SER A 214 -11.02 -12.53 6.86
C SER A 214 -10.70 -11.41 5.86
N SER A 215 -10.58 -10.15 6.28
CA SER A 215 -10.39 -9.04 5.33
C SER A 215 -9.01 -9.07 4.67
N THR A 216 -8.98 -9.36 3.36
CA THR A 216 -7.75 -9.44 2.55
C THR A 216 -6.89 -8.16 2.68
N GLN A 217 -7.48 -6.97 2.60
CA GLN A 217 -6.72 -5.70 2.73
C GLN A 217 -6.10 -5.49 4.11
N VAL A 218 -6.79 -5.87 5.19
CA VAL A 218 -6.24 -5.75 6.55
C VAL A 218 -5.06 -6.70 6.72
N LEU A 219 -5.15 -7.91 6.16
CA LEU A 219 -4.04 -8.87 6.17
C LEU A 219 -2.85 -8.37 5.34
N PHE A 220 -3.09 -7.81 4.14
CA PHE A 220 -2.02 -7.19 3.36
C PHE A 220 -1.36 -6.01 4.06
N MET A 221 -2.12 -5.18 4.79
CA MET A 221 -1.52 -4.11 5.60
C MET A 221 -0.61 -4.68 6.70
N GLN A 222 -1.03 -5.75 7.39
CA GLN A 222 -0.17 -6.43 8.36
C GLN A 222 1.09 -6.99 7.68
N HIS A 223 0.95 -7.65 6.53
CA HIS A 223 2.05 -8.16 5.71
C HIS A 223 3.07 -7.07 5.34
N ILE A 224 2.59 -5.93 4.83
CA ILE A 224 3.43 -4.78 4.47
C ILE A 224 4.20 -4.25 5.68
N LEU A 225 3.52 -4.13 6.82
CA LEU A 225 4.14 -3.65 8.06
C LEU A 225 5.26 -4.59 8.53
N ASP A 226 5.09 -5.90 8.39
CA ASP A 226 6.08 -6.88 8.81
C ASP A 226 7.28 -6.92 7.85
N ASP A 227 7.05 -6.83 6.54
CA ASP A 227 8.08 -6.89 5.49
C ASP A 227 8.87 -5.58 5.30
N LEU A 228 8.40 -4.45 5.84
CA LEU A 228 9.18 -3.21 5.80
C LEU A 228 10.46 -3.33 6.65
N LYS A 229 11.58 -2.87 6.10
CA LYS A 229 12.86 -2.85 6.83
C LYS A 229 12.75 -2.00 8.09
N PRO A 230 13.16 -2.52 9.26
CA PRO A 230 13.12 -1.74 10.50
C PRO A 230 14.16 -0.60 10.45
N ALA A 231 13.91 0.46 11.21
CA ALA A 231 14.92 1.47 11.46
C ALA A 231 16.05 0.88 12.31
N LEU A 232 17.30 1.03 11.85
CA LEU A 232 18.50 0.50 12.50
C LEU A 232 19.58 1.59 12.54
N ASP A 233 20.36 1.63 13.62
CA ASP A 233 21.54 2.50 13.77
C ASP A 233 21.28 3.99 13.47
N GLY A 234 20.10 4.49 13.86
CA GLY A 234 19.70 5.88 13.64
C GLY A 234 19.31 6.22 12.18
N LYS A 235 19.32 5.25 11.27
CA LYS A 235 18.81 5.39 9.90
C LYS A 235 17.29 5.16 9.86
N PRO A 236 16.55 5.88 9.00
CA PRO A 236 15.13 5.59 8.79
C PRO A 236 14.94 4.16 8.28
N GLY A 237 13.80 3.56 8.62
CA GLY A 237 13.41 2.25 8.10
C GLY A 237 12.92 2.34 6.65
N GLY A 238 12.35 1.24 6.17
CA GLY A 238 11.79 1.14 4.83
C GLY A 238 10.62 2.09 4.60
N ARG A 239 10.40 2.47 3.34
CA ARG A 239 9.34 3.36 2.88
C ARG A 239 8.28 2.56 2.14
N CYS A 240 7.01 2.94 2.28
CA CYS A 240 5.91 2.30 1.56
C CYS A 240 4.96 3.32 0.95
N ALA A 241 4.52 3.05 -0.29
CA ALA A 241 3.27 3.58 -0.80
C ALA A 241 2.29 2.45 -1.13
N VAL A 242 1.08 2.57 -0.60
CA VAL A 242 0.03 1.57 -0.78
C VAL A 242 -1.29 2.22 -1.17
N VAL A 243 -1.98 1.62 -2.14
CA VAL A 243 -3.35 1.97 -2.50
C VAL A 243 -4.31 1.24 -1.57
N LEU A 244 -5.23 1.96 -0.93
CA LEU A 244 -6.26 1.37 -0.06
C LEU A 244 -7.63 1.95 -0.34
N ASP A 245 -8.68 1.17 -0.10
CA ASP A 245 -10.03 1.73 -0.09
C ASP A 245 -10.29 2.53 1.19
N GLU A 246 -11.34 3.35 1.19
CA GLU A 246 -11.76 4.09 2.40
C GLU A 246 -12.19 3.16 3.54
N GLY A 247 -12.62 1.93 3.24
CA GLY A 247 -13.10 0.94 4.20
C GLY A 247 -12.08 0.64 5.30
N LEU A 248 -10.80 0.47 4.95
CA LEU A 248 -9.75 0.28 5.96
C LEU A 248 -9.63 1.50 6.88
N LEU A 249 -9.76 2.71 6.34
CA LEU A 249 -9.56 3.97 7.07
C LEU A 249 -10.64 4.20 8.12
N PHE A 250 -11.93 4.00 7.79
CA PHE A 250 -13.02 4.36 8.70
C PHE A 250 -13.57 3.21 9.56
N ARG A 251 -13.43 1.94 9.15
CA ARG A 251 -14.06 0.84 9.91
C ARG A 251 -13.45 0.68 11.30
N THR A 252 -14.32 0.56 12.30
CA THR A 252 -13.96 0.38 13.72
C THR A 252 -14.75 -0.75 14.41
N ASN A 253 -15.62 -1.43 13.65
CA ASN A 253 -16.52 -2.47 14.13
C ASN A 253 -15.84 -3.82 14.38
N GLU A 254 -14.61 -4.00 13.89
CA GLU A 254 -13.80 -5.22 14.05
C GLU A 254 -12.45 -4.87 14.67
N SER A 255 -12.00 -5.65 15.65
CA SER A 255 -10.75 -5.39 16.38
C SER A 255 -9.54 -5.37 15.44
N ALA A 256 -9.47 -6.27 14.46
CA ALA A 256 -8.35 -6.35 13.54
C ALA A 256 -8.12 -5.05 12.75
N PHE A 257 -9.19 -4.35 12.35
CA PHE A 257 -9.08 -3.04 11.69
C PHE A 257 -8.47 -1.99 12.63
N VAL A 258 -8.93 -1.96 13.88
CA VAL A 258 -8.47 -0.99 14.89
C VAL A 258 -7.03 -1.25 15.31
N GLU A 259 -6.69 -2.52 15.59
CA GLU A 259 -5.36 -2.92 16.02
C GLU A 259 -4.33 -2.78 14.88
N THR A 260 -4.69 -3.12 13.65
CA THR A 260 -3.80 -2.91 12.48
C THR A 260 -3.53 -1.42 12.25
N LYS A 261 -4.56 -0.56 12.34
CA LYS A 261 -4.37 0.90 12.27
C LYS A 261 -3.51 1.42 13.41
N ARG A 262 -3.68 0.88 14.62
CA ARG A 262 -2.84 1.24 15.77
C ARG A 262 -1.38 0.84 15.53
N LYS A 263 -1.13 -0.39 15.09
CA LYS A 263 0.21 -0.89 14.73
C LYS A 263 0.85 0.00 13.65
N LEU A 264 0.11 0.32 12.58
CA LEU A 264 0.56 1.26 11.55
C LEU A 264 1.00 2.61 12.14
N LEU A 265 0.15 3.24 12.95
CA LEU A 265 0.44 4.57 13.52
C LEU A 265 1.51 4.54 14.62
N ASP A 266 1.71 3.41 15.28
CA ASP A 266 2.70 3.26 16.36
C ASP A 266 4.09 2.88 15.84
N GLU A 267 4.17 2.06 14.79
CA GLU A 267 5.43 1.55 14.22
C GLU A 267 5.92 2.33 13.00
N CYS A 268 5.02 3.03 12.29
CA CYS A 268 5.36 3.80 11.11
C CYS A 268 4.93 5.27 11.23
N ASP A 269 5.69 6.12 10.55
CA ASP A 269 5.36 7.51 10.30
C ASP A 269 4.54 7.57 9.03
N LEU A 270 3.21 7.52 9.17
CA LEU A 270 2.26 7.73 8.08
C LEU A 270 2.18 9.22 7.80
N TRP A 271 3.05 9.72 6.94
CA TRP A 271 3.27 11.16 6.80
C TRP A 271 2.38 11.80 5.73
N CYS A 272 1.81 11.03 4.79
CA CYS A 272 0.87 11.56 3.79
C CYS A 272 -0.25 10.57 3.43
N ILE A 273 -1.45 11.13 3.23
CA ILE A 273 -2.59 10.46 2.63
C ILE A 273 -3.14 11.33 1.48
N VAL A 274 -3.17 10.76 0.27
CA VAL A 274 -3.80 11.41 -0.90
C VAL A 274 -5.14 10.75 -1.18
N SER A 275 -6.23 11.50 -1.04
CA SER A 275 -7.59 11.06 -1.37
C SER A 275 -7.80 11.16 -2.87
N LEU A 276 -7.99 10.02 -3.54
CA LEU A 276 -8.13 9.99 -4.99
C LEU A 276 -9.56 10.31 -5.44
N PRO A 277 -9.71 10.83 -6.68
CA PRO A 277 -11.02 11.01 -7.30
C PRO A 277 -11.86 9.72 -7.33
N GLY A 278 -13.19 9.88 -7.25
CA GLY A 278 -14.10 8.76 -7.52
C GLY A 278 -13.97 8.30 -8.98
N GLY A 279 -13.81 6.99 -9.21
CA GLY A 279 -13.77 6.41 -10.55
C GLY A 279 -12.38 6.19 -11.14
N VAL A 280 -11.29 6.50 -10.42
CA VAL A 280 -9.89 6.22 -10.85
C VAL A 280 -9.70 4.75 -11.23
N PHE A 281 -10.26 3.83 -10.44
CA PHE A 281 -10.17 2.39 -10.65
C PHE A 281 -11.41 1.79 -11.35
N SER A 282 -12.31 2.63 -11.88
CA SER A 282 -13.56 2.15 -12.50
C SER A 282 -13.34 1.30 -13.76
N THR A 283 -12.25 1.55 -14.48
CA THR A 283 -11.79 0.73 -15.60
C THR A 283 -11.23 -0.61 -15.14
N ALA A 284 -10.63 -0.66 -13.95
CA ALA A 284 -10.10 -1.85 -13.28
C ALA A 284 -11.16 -2.55 -12.39
N GLY A 285 -12.45 -2.42 -12.75
CA GLY A 285 -13.55 -3.12 -12.10
C GLY A 285 -13.91 -2.62 -10.69
N ALA A 286 -13.30 -1.55 -10.18
CA ALA A 286 -13.51 -1.06 -8.82
C ALA A 286 -14.16 0.33 -8.80
N GLY A 287 -15.38 0.42 -8.27
CA GLY A 287 -16.11 1.68 -8.06
C GLY A 287 -15.86 2.34 -6.71
N VAL A 288 -15.01 1.76 -5.86
CA VAL A 288 -14.73 2.28 -4.51
C VAL A 288 -13.81 3.49 -4.57
N LYS A 289 -14.02 4.44 -3.64
CA LYS A 289 -13.09 5.54 -3.43
C LYS A 289 -11.83 5.02 -2.73
N THR A 290 -10.69 5.45 -3.23
CA THR A 290 -9.37 4.94 -2.83
C THR A 290 -8.45 6.07 -2.38
N ASN A 291 -7.43 5.70 -1.63
CA ASN A 291 -6.45 6.61 -1.06
C ASN A 291 -5.05 6.04 -1.29
N LEU A 292 -4.08 6.93 -1.48
CA LEU A 292 -2.66 6.59 -1.47
C LEU A 292 -2.12 6.91 -0.08
N LEU A 293 -1.56 5.91 0.60
CA LEU A 293 -0.92 6.09 1.90
C LEU A 293 0.58 6.00 1.74
N PHE A 294 1.30 6.99 2.28
CA PHE A 294 2.75 7.04 2.26
C PHE A 294 3.31 7.00 3.68
N MET A 295 4.18 6.04 3.96
CA MET A 295 4.68 5.78 5.31
C MET A 295 6.16 5.41 5.33
N THR A 296 6.80 5.64 6.47
CA THR A 296 8.18 5.21 6.75
C THR A 296 8.25 4.44 8.07
N LYS A 297 8.85 3.26 8.08
CA LYS A 297 8.94 2.42 9.30
C LYS A 297 9.97 2.97 10.31
N GLY A 298 9.65 2.79 11.59
CA GLY A 298 10.57 3.01 12.70
C GLY A 298 10.35 4.29 13.50
N LYS A 299 9.35 5.10 13.14
CA LYS A 299 8.92 6.26 13.93
C LYS A 299 7.42 6.18 14.13
N LYS A 300 6.93 6.66 15.28
CA LYS A 300 5.49 6.78 15.53
C LYS A 300 4.93 7.95 14.73
N THR A 301 3.75 7.79 14.15
CA THR A 301 3.07 8.87 13.40
C THR A 301 2.77 10.05 14.32
N GLU A 302 3.29 11.23 13.98
CA GLU A 302 3.04 12.48 14.72
C GLU A 302 2.12 13.43 13.98
N ARG A 303 2.32 13.59 12.67
CA ARG A 303 1.53 14.45 11.80
C ARG A 303 1.21 13.70 10.52
N ILE A 304 -0.01 13.85 10.02
CA ILE A 304 -0.40 13.32 8.71
C ILE A 304 -0.81 14.49 7.83
N TRP A 305 -0.14 14.63 6.69
CA TRP A 305 -0.52 15.59 5.67
C TRP A 305 -1.54 14.97 4.70
N TYR A 306 -2.71 15.56 4.60
CA TYR A 306 -3.77 15.13 3.69
C TYR A 306 -3.76 15.99 2.44
N TYR A 307 -3.96 15.37 1.28
CA TYR A 307 -4.20 16.06 0.01
C TYR A 307 -5.45 15.47 -0.65
N ASP A 308 -6.41 16.31 -1.03
CA ASP A 308 -7.71 15.87 -1.54
C ASP A 308 -7.93 16.21 -3.02
N LEU A 309 -7.96 15.16 -3.84
CA LEU A 309 -8.33 15.22 -5.25
C LEU A 309 -9.79 14.79 -5.48
N SER A 310 -10.59 14.58 -4.43
CA SER A 310 -11.95 14.03 -4.56
C SER A 310 -12.89 14.89 -5.42
N HIS A 311 -12.62 16.19 -5.56
CA HIS A 311 -13.38 17.13 -6.37
C HIS A 311 -13.16 16.94 -7.88
N VAL A 312 -12.05 16.32 -8.29
CA VAL A 312 -11.73 16.08 -9.69
C VAL A 312 -12.64 14.98 -10.25
N LYS A 313 -13.11 15.16 -11.49
CA LYS A 313 -13.94 14.15 -12.18
C LYS A 313 -13.08 13.29 -13.09
N VAL A 314 -13.08 11.98 -12.84
CA VAL A 314 -12.38 10.99 -13.67
C VAL A 314 -13.33 9.88 -14.12
N GLY A 315 -12.99 9.20 -15.21
CA GLY A 315 -13.74 8.06 -15.71
C GLY A 315 -13.15 7.55 -17.02
N LYS A 316 -13.84 6.60 -17.68
CA LYS A 316 -13.32 5.94 -18.90
C LYS A 316 -12.93 6.89 -20.04
N LYS A 317 -13.65 8.02 -20.20
CA LYS A 317 -13.37 9.02 -21.25
C LYS A 317 -12.39 10.11 -20.80
N THR A 318 -12.17 10.23 -19.50
CA THR A 318 -11.37 11.28 -18.86
C THR A 318 -10.54 10.60 -17.76
N PRO A 319 -9.52 9.81 -18.13
CA PRO A 319 -8.72 9.08 -17.16
C PRO A 319 -7.89 10.04 -16.29
N MET A 320 -7.38 9.51 -15.18
CA MET A 320 -6.47 10.25 -14.31
C MET A 320 -5.10 10.44 -14.99
N THR A 321 -4.52 11.63 -14.85
CA THR A 321 -3.23 12.00 -15.47
C THR A 321 -2.25 12.55 -14.43
N LEU A 322 -0.94 12.48 -14.69
CA LEU A 322 0.08 13.10 -13.83
C LEU A 322 -0.12 14.60 -13.63
N SER A 323 -0.66 15.29 -14.64
CA SER A 323 -0.97 16.72 -14.55
C SER A 323 -2.02 17.06 -13.49
N GLN A 324 -2.88 16.10 -13.10
CA GLN A 324 -3.80 16.28 -11.97
C GLN A 324 -3.10 16.26 -10.62
N PHE A 325 -1.91 15.64 -10.52
CA PHE A 325 -1.03 15.76 -9.38
C PHE A 325 -0.13 17.02 -9.44
N GLY A 326 -0.08 17.70 -10.59
CA GLY A 326 0.73 18.89 -10.84
C GLY A 326 2.09 18.62 -11.51
N TRP A 327 2.30 17.41 -12.03
CA TRP A 327 3.50 17.04 -12.76
C TRP A 327 3.27 16.95 -14.26
N GLY A 328 4.27 17.35 -15.04
CA GLY A 328 4.33 17.03 -16.47
C GLY A 328 4.92 15.64 -16.72
N PRO A 329 5.10 15.26 -18.00
CA PRO A 329 5.55 13.93 -18.38
C PRO A 329 6.96 13.56 -17.87
N GLN A 330 7.81 14.55 -17.57
CA GLN A 330 9.16 14.35 -17.02
C GLN A 330 9.25 14.70 -15.52
N PHE A 331 8.10 14.75 -14.84
CA PHE A 331 7.97 15.14 -13.43
C PHE A 331 8.45 16.56 -13.11
N GLU A 332 8.51 17.43 -14.13
CA GLU A 332 8.59 18.86 -13.95
C GLU A 332 7.31 19.39 -13.30
N VAL A 333 7.45 20.37 -12.40
CA VAL A 333 6.30 21.01 -11.76
C VAL A 333 5.64 21.94 -12.77
N LEU A 334 4.35 21.72 -13.05
CA LEU A 334 3.61 22.50 -14.04
C LEU A 334 3.23 23.88 -13.50
N ASP A 335 3.17 24.86 -14.39
CA ASP A 335 2.52 26.16 -14.18
C ASP A 335 1.00 26.05 -14.33
N ASP A 336 0.25 27.03 -13.80
CA ASP A 336 -1.23 27.00 -13.78
C ASP A 336 -1.84 26.90 -15.18
N ALA A 337 -1.21 27.51 -16.17
CA ALA A 337 -1.65 27.47 -17.57
C ALA A 337 -1.54 26.06 -18.20
N ALA A 338 -0.70 25.18 -17.65
CA ALA A 338 -0.52 23.81 -18.12
C ALA A 338 -1.32 22.79 -17.29
N LEU A 339 -2.00 23.23 -16.22
CA LEU A 339 -2.84 22.35 -15.41
C LEU A 339 -4.19 22.10 -16.09
N PRO A 340 -4.81 20.92 -15.86
CA PRO A 340 -6.15 20.65 -16.36
C PRO A 340 -7.17 21.63 -15.77
N ALA A 341 -8.02 22.22 -16.62
CA ALA A 341 -9.11 23.10 -16.15
C ALA A 341 -10.06 22.38 -15.16
N THR A 342 -10.17 21.05 -15.26
CA THR A 342 -10.95 20.22 -14.34
C THR A 342 -10.34 20.10 -12.94
N LEU A 343 -9.05 20.40 -12.78
CA LEU A 343 -8.36 20.48 -11.51
C LEU A 343 -8.47 21.90 -10.93
N VAL A 344 -8.14 22.91 -11.74
CA VAL A 344 -8.04 24.31 -11.27
C VAL A 344 -9.40 24.92 -10.96
N GLY A 345 -10.45 24.54 -11.72
CA GLY A 345 -11.77 25.14 -11.56
C GLY A 345 -11.74 26.66 -11.67
N ASP A 346 -12.36 27.34 -10.69
CA ASP A 346 -12.46 28.80 -10.62
C ASP A 346 -11.37 29.45 -9.74
N TRP A 347 -10.31 28.71 -9.38
CA TRP A 347 -9.20 29.20 -8.53
C TRP A 347 -8.65 30.59 -8.91
N PRO A 348 -8.45 30.97 -10.20
CA PRO A 348 -7.93 32.29 -10.53
C PRO A 348 -8.90 33.47 -10.28
N ALA A 349 -10.08 33.25 -9.70
CA ALA A 349 -11.11 34.28 -9.49
C ALA A 349 -11.35 34.69 -8.03
N GLN A 350 -10.54 34.24 -7.06
CA GLN A 350 -10.76 34.57 -5.64
C GLN A 350 -9.98 35.82 -5.16
N ASP A 351 -10.75 36.90 -4.99
CA ASP A 351 -10.54 38.12 -4.18
C ASP A 351 -9.12 38.51 -3.69
N GLY A 352 -8.56 39.54 -4.34
CA GLY A 352 -7.83 40.61 -3.64
C GLY A 352 -6.42 40.32 -3.10
N HIS A 353 -5.91 39.10 -3.20
CA HIS A 353 -4.53 38.76 -2.87
C HIS A 353 -3.68 38.57 -4.14
N ALA A 354 -2.36 38.75 -4.03
CA ALA A 354 -1.42 38.40 -5.09
C ALA A 354 -1.67 36.94 -5.50
N ASN A 355 -2.23 36.73 -6.70
CA ASN A 355 -2.81 35.46 -7.16
C ASN A 355 -1.84 34.28 -6.92
N PRO A 356 -1.99 33.48 -5.86
CA PRO A 356 -1.05 32.42 -5.56
C PRO A 356 -1.26 31.27 -6.55
N PRO A 357 -0.18 30.61 -7.00
CA PRO A 357 -0.28 29.51 -7.93
C PRO A 357 -1.11 28.36 -7.32
N PHE A 358 -1.91 27.66 -8.13
CA PHE A 358 -2.77 26.57 -7.65
C PHE A 358 -2.01 25.55 -6.78
N PRO A 359 -2.49 25.16 -5.59
CA PRO A 359 -1.73 24.33 -4.65
C PRO A 359 -1.76 22.84 -5.05
N THR A 360 -1.02 22.48 -6.12
CA THR A 360 -0.91 21.08 -6.57
C THR A 360 -0.12 20.22 -5.58
N LEU A 361 -0.38 18.91 -5.56
CA LEU A 361 0.39 17.95 -4.75
C LEU A 361 1.90 18.11 -5.02
N ALA A 362 2.28 18.21 -6.29
CA ALA A 362 3.65 18.38 -6.74
C ALA A 362 4.36 19.61 -6.13
N ARG A 363 3.67 20.75 -6.06
CA ARG A 363 4.22 21.99 -5.49
C ARG A 363 4.36 21.92 -3.97
N LEU A 364 3.37 21.34 -3.32
CA LEU A 364 3.29 21.31 -1.85
C LEU A 364 4.10 20.19 -1.20
N LEU A 365 4.45 19.13 -1.94
CA LEU A 365 5.09 17.94 -1.40
C LEU A 365 6.38 18.22 -0.60
N ALA A 366 7.19 19.19 -1.06
CA ALA A 366 8.43 19.58 -0.39
C ALA A 366 8.19 20.33 0.93
N GLN A 367 7.05 21.00 1.06
CA GLN A 367 6.63 21.78 2.24
C GLN A 367 5.59 21.04 3.09
N ARG A 368 5.31 19.76 2.78
CA ARG A 368 4.29 18.98 3.48
C ARG A 368 4.43 19.04 5.00
N GLY A 369 3.31 19.14 5.69
CA GLY A 369 3.28 19.19 7.16
C GLY A 369 3.59 20.56 7.76
N THR A 370 3.90 21.57 6.94
CA THR A 370 4.05 22.96 7.36
C THR A 370 2.79 23.79 7.03
N PRO A 371 2.55 24.92 7.71
CA PRO A 371 1.41 25.78 7.43
C PRO A 371 1.37 26.31 5.99
N GLU A 372 2.53 26.43 5.33
CA GLU A 372 2.64 26.89 3.94
C GLU A 372 2.10 25.86 2.93
N ALA A 373 2.04 24.59 3.31
CA ALA A 373 1.43 23.55 2.49
C ALA A 373 -0.09 23.43 2.69
N ASP A 374 -0.68 24.03 3.73
CA ASP A 374 -2.11 23.93 4.00
C ASP A 374 -2.91 24.85 3.04
N SER A 375 -4.01 24.34 2.49
CA SER A 375 -4.93 25.01 1.55
C SER A 375 -6.31 24.36 1.60
N ASP A 376 -7.25 24.81 0.76
CA ASP A 376 -8.57 24.17 0.63
C ASP A 376 -8.51 22.69 0.19
N PHE A 377 -7.40 22.29 -0.44
CA PHE A 377 -7.18 20.93 -0.93
C PHE A 377 -6.19 20.14 -0.08
N SER A 378 -5.59 20.75 0.95
CA SER A 378 -4.48 20.15 1.68
C SER A 378 -4.46 20.61 3.13
N TRP A 379 -4.31 19.70 4.09
CA TRP A 379 -4.26 20.08 5.50
C TRP A 379 -3.44 19.09 6.32
N THR A 380 -2.86 19.57 7.41
CA THR A 380 -2.06 18.75 8.32
C THR A 380 -2.81 18.45 9.62
N VAL A 381 -2.93 17.16 9.94
CA VAL A 381 -3.50 16.70 11.22
C VAL A 381 -2.37 16.36 12.19
N ASP A 382 -2.28 17.10 13.30
CA ASP A 382 -1.33 16.84 14.38
C ASP A 382 -1.86 15.80 15.37
N PHE A 383 -1.47 14.54 15.16
CA PHE A 383 -1.80 13.43 16.06
C PHE A 383 -1.04 13.50 17.38
N SER A 384 0.14 14.11 17.42
CA SER A 384 0.90 14.30 18.66
C SER A 384 0.13 15.23 19.62
N ALA A 385 -0.37 16.35 19.12
CA ALA A 385 -1.20 17.29 19.88
C ALA A 385 -2.54 16.65 20.28
N ARG A 386 -3.21 15.91 19.37
CA ARG A 386 -4.45 15.17 19.70
C ARG A 386 -4.23 14.15 20.82
N ARG A 387 -3.11 13.42 20.81
CA ARG A 387 -2.77 12.47 21.89
C ARG A 387 -2.44 13.17 23.20
N ALA A 388 -1.74 14.31 23.16
CA ALA A 388 -1.45 15.10 24.34
C ALA A 388 -2.76 15.60 25.00
N LYS A 389 -3.64 16.21 24.21
CA LYS A 389 -4.97 16.63 24.66
C LYS A 389 -5.80 15.47 25.21
N ALA A 390 -5.82 14.32 24.51
CA ALA A 390 -6.55 13.14 24.99
C ALA A 390 -5.98 12.60 26.32
N ARG A 391 -4.67 12.71 26.57
CA ARG A 391 -4.06 12.33 27.85
C ARG A 391 -4.45 13.30 28.97
N GLU A 392 -4.50 14.61 28.68
CA GLU A 392 -4.97 15.64 29.61
C GLU A 392 -6.43 15.42 29.97
N ASP A 393 -7.31 15.24 28.98
CA ASP A 393 -8.73 14.96 29.16
C ASP A 393 -8.98 13.65 29.95
N MET A 394 -8.07 12.67 29.82
CA MET A 394 -8.14 11.39 30.53
C MET A 394 -7.61 11.45 31.98
N ALA A 395 -6.74 12.41 32.31
CA ALA A 395 -6.13 12.54 33.63
C ALA A 395 -7.13 12.52 34.82
N PRO A 396 -8.25 13.28 34.81
CA PRO A 396 -9.21 13.24 35.91
C PRO A 396 -9.88 11.86 36.06
N HIS A 397 -10.11 11.16 34.95
CA HIS A 397 -10.70 9.83 34.97
C HIS A 397 -9.74 8.77 35.52
N LEU A 398 -8.44 8.87 35.20
CA LEU A 398 -7.42 7.99 35.77
C LEU A 398 -7.27 8.19 37.28
N ALA A 399 -7.23 9.45 37.73
CA ALA A 399 -7.21 9.78 39.15
C ALA A 399 -8.43 9.21 39.88
N GLU A 400 -9.61 9.28 39.27
CA GLU A 400 -10.83 8.68 39.83
C GLU A 400 -10.76 7.15 39.88
N VAL A 401 -10.25 6.50 38.82
CA VAL A 401 -10.05 5.05 38.79
C VAL A 401 -9.07 4.61 39.88
N GLU A 402 -7.98 5.35 40.09
CA GLU A 402 -7.00 5.07 41.13
C GLU A 402 -7.59 5.26 42.53
N ARG A 403 -8.35 6.33 42.74
CA ARG A 403 -9.12 6.55 43.98
C ARG A 403 -10.08 5.39 44.26
N LEU A 404 -10.83 4.95 43.26
CA LEU A 404 -11.77 3.83 43.38
C LEU A 404 -11.05 2.49 43.63
N LYS A 405 -9.88 2.27 43.02
CA LYS A 405 -9.03 1.09 43.30
C LYS A 405 -8.56 1.08 44.75
N ASN A 406 -8.07 2.21 45.26
CA ASN A 406 -7.61 2.32 46.65
C ASN A 406 -8.77 2.09 47.64
N GLN A 407 -9.95 2.66 47.38
CA GLN A 407 -11.15 2.38 48.17
C GLN A 407 -11.53 0.89 48.14
N ALA A 408 -11.42 0.24 46.98
CA ALA A 408 -11.74 -1.18 46.85
C ALA A 408 -10.75 -2.08 47.60
N VAL A 409 -9.47 -1.70 47.69
CA VAL A 409 -8.46 -2.40 48.51
C VAL A 409 -8.77 -2.24 49.99
N ALA A 410 -9.00 -1.01 50.47
CA ALA A 410 -9.35 -0.75 51.88
C ALA A 410 -10.61 -1.51 52.32
N LEU A 411 -11.67 -1.50 51.51
CA LEU A 411 -12.88 -2.26 51.79
C LEU A 411 -12.65 -3.79 51.83
N LYS A 412 -11.72 -4.32 51.02
CA LYS A 412 -11.36 -5.74 51.08
C LYS A 412 -10.66 -6.10 52.39
N GLU A 413 -9.78 -5.23 52.88
CA GLU A 413 -9.08 -5.41 54.15
C GLU A 413 -10.04 -5.36 55.34
N GLU A 414 -10.97 -4.38 55.36
CA GLU A 414 -12.03 -4.30 56.38
C GLU A 414 -12.91 -5.55 56.39
N ILE A 415 -13.34 -6.04 55.22
CA ILE A 415 -14.11 -7.29 55.12
C ILE A 415 -13.29 -8.48 55.63
N GLY A 416 -11.98 -8.52 55.36
CA GLY A 416 -11.08 -9.55 55.87
C GLY A 416 -10.96 -9.54 57.39
N ALA A 417 -10.85 -8.35 57.99
CA ALA A 417 -10.80 -8.16 59.44
C ALA A 417 -12.13 -8.55 60.12
N LEU A 418 -13.27 -8.11 59.55
CA LEU A 418 -14.60 -8.47 60.07
C LEU A 418 -14.89 -9.97 59.99
N LYS A 419 -14.39 -10.67 58.96
CA LYS A 419 -14.47 -12.13 58.86
C LYS A 419 -13.66 -12.87 59.92
N LYS A 420 -12.53 -12.30 60.38
CA LYS A 420 -11.70 -12.87 61.47
C LYS A 420 -12.29 -12.59 62.86
N GLY A 421 -13.08 -11.54 63.02
CA GLY A 421 -13.68 -11.14 64.30
C GLY A 421 -15.05 -11.72 64.63
N ALA A 422 -15.68 -12.48 63.72
CA ALA A 422 -17.02 -13.07 63.88
C ALA A 422 -18.13 -12.08 64.29
N ASP A 423 -18.18 -10.90 63.68
CA ASP A 423 -19.28 -9.92 63.87
C ASP A 423 -20.17 -9.88 62.60
N GLU A 424 -21.14 -10.80 62.53
CA GLU A 424 -21.99 -11.02 61.35
C GLU A 424 -22.85 -9.80 60.97
N ALA A 425 -23.22 -8.94 61.93
CA ALA A 425 -24.07 -7.78 61.70
C ALA A 425 -23.36 -6.68 60.89
N ARG A 426 -22.08 -6.43 61.14
CA ARG A 426 -21.26 -5.47 60.37
C ARG A 426 -20.89 -5.99 58.98
N LEU A 427 -20.71 -7.31 58.85
CA LEU A 427 -20.44 -7.99 57.58
C LEU A 427 -21.58 -7.83 56.56
N ALA A 428 -22.83 -7.84 57.01
CA ALA A 428 -24.00 -7.59 56.18
C ALA A 428 -24.07 -6.15 55.66
N ALA A 429 -23.76 -5.15 56.50
CA ALA A 429 -23.75 -3.73 56.11
C ALA A 429 -22.68 -3.41 55.05
N CYS A 430 -21.45 -3.92 55.19
CA CYS A 430 -20.39 -3.71 54.19
C CYS A 430 -20.67 -4.41 52.85
N ARG A 431 -21.31 -5.60 52.87
CA ARG A 431 -21.73 -6.30 51.64
C ARG A 431 -22.84 -5.57 50.90
N ALA A 432 -23.78 -4.93 51.61
CA ALA A 432 -24.85 -4.14 51.00
C ALA A 432 -24.30 -2.93 50.21
N VAL A 433 -23.28 -2.25 50.74
CA VAL A 433 -22.60 -1.13 50.05
C VAL A 433 -21.81 -1.62 48.82
N GLY A 434 -21.15 -2.78 48.91
CA GLY A 434 -20.43 -3.39 47.78
C GLY A 434 -21.35 -3.95 46.67
N GLY A 435 -22.53 -4.46 47.04
CA GLY A 435 -23.53 -4.99 46.11
C GLY A 435 -24.18 -3.91 45.24
N HIS A 436 -24.50 -2.75 45.82
CA HIS A 436 -25.03 -1.59 45.08
C HIS A 436 -24.02 -0.99 44.08
N ARG A 437 -22.72 -1.06 44.36
CA ARG A 437 -21.67 -0.54 43.44
C ARG A 437 -21.35 -1.48 42.28
N LYS A 438 -21.37 -2.81 42.48
CA LYS A 438 -21.18 -3.79 41.38
C LYS A 438 -22.26 -3.67 40.29
N GLY A 439 -23.50 -3.34 40.65
CA GLY A 439 -24.59 -3.07 39.71
C GLY A 439 -24.33 -1.85 38.82
N ARG A 440 -23.74 -0.77 39.36
CA ARG A 440 -23.41 0.45 38.60
C ARG A 440 -22.22 0.28 37.65
N THR A 441 -21.19 -0.48 38.01
CA THR A 441 -20.08 -0.80 37.08
C THR A 441 -20.48 -1.72 35.93
N ARG A 442 -21.55 -2.53 36.08
CA ARG A 442 -22.11 -3.33 34.97
C ARG A 442 -22.91 -2.44 34.01
N CYS A 443 -23.69 -1.50 34.54
CA CYS A 443 -24.43 -0.52 33.74
C CYS A 443 -23.50 0.42 32.94
N ALA A 444 -22.40 0.89 33.54
CA ALA A 444 -21.43 1.79 32.88
C ALA A 444 -20.53 1.10 31.82
N ARG A 445 -20.46 -0.24 31.81
CA ARG A 445 -19.84 -1.01 30.72
C ARG A 445 -20.80 -1.26 29.56
N GLN A 446 -22.11 -1.34 29.83
CA GLN A 446 -23.14 -1.49 28.81
C GLN A 446 -23.38 -0.18 28.03
N SER A 447 -23.23 0.97 28.68
CA SER A 447 -23.42 2.32 28.08
C SER A 447 -22.16 2.89 27.39
N ARG A 448 -21.13 2.09 27.14
CA ARG A 448 -19.92 2.47 26.38
C ARG A 448 -19.77 1.65 25.08
N CYS A 449 -20.81 0.91 24.71
CA CYS A 449 -20.91 0.14 23.47
C CYS A 449 -21.95 0.71 22.48
N ASP A 450 -22.41 1.95 22.68
CA ASP A 450 -23.18 2.70 21.69
C ASP A 450 -22.32 3.83 21.12
#